data_AF-A0A8S3U2T7-F1
#
_entry.id   AF-A0A8S3U2T7-F1
#
_cell.length_a   1.000
_cell.length_b   1.000
_cell.length_c   1.000
_cell.angle_alpha   90.00
_cell.angle_beta   90.00
_cell.angle_gamma   90.00
#
_symmetry.space_group_name_H-M   'P 1'
#
loop_
_entity.id
_entity.type
_entity.pdbx_description
1 polymer ?
#
loop_
_entity_poly.entity_id
_entity_poly.type
_entity_poly.pdbx_seq_one_letter_code
_entity_poly.pdbx_strand_id
1 'polypeptide(L)'
;MFYSYVQLQKQNVKNQFENTPYVPRILHFISVEPFLKDNDTITENVKSIIDEWKNKHVNYQVIVWTGSKIKLKFPKLTNILKKIPTPAWIADIVRYKVLYENGGLYLDTDIRAIRSVEPLLTKFKSGFVVCERPRTSNVMMEVPCLTMCNAVIASNKNSTFMKRLFEKV
;
A
#
# COMPACT_ATOMS: atom_id res chain seq x y z
N MET A 1 11.37 40.12 13.07
CA MET A 1 10.84 39.93 11.69
C MET A 1 11.49 38.78 10.92
N PHE A 2 12.80 38.55 11.03
CA PHE A 2 13.47 37.47 10.26
C PHE A 2 13.11 36.05 10.74
N TYR A 3 13.02 35.85 12.06
CA TYR A 3 12.71 34.54 12.67
C TYR A 3 11.29 34.06 12.34
N SER A 4 10.31 34.98 12.34
CA SER A 4 8.92 34.71 11.96
C SER A 4 8.78 34.40 10.47
N TYR A 5 9.57 35.04 9.61
CA TYR A 5 9.61 34.74 8.17
C TYR A 5 10.18 33.34 7.89
N VAL A 6 11.27 32.95 8.56
CA VAL A 6 11.86 31.61 8.43
C VAL A 6 10.91 30.52 8.97
N GLN A 7 10.18 30.79 10.06
CA GLN A 7 9.13 29.90 10.58
C GLN A 7 7.97 29.75 9.58
N LEU A 8 7.47 30.85 9.01
CA LEU A 8 6.43 30.86 7.97
C LEU A 8 6.87 30.11 6.71
N GLN A 9 8.13 30.27 6.27
CA GLN A 9 8.68 29.53 5.14
C GLN A 9 8.79 28.02 5.45
N LYS A 10 9.23 27.64 6.65
CA LYS A 10 9.25 26.22 7.09
C LYS A 10 7.85 25.62 7.21
N GLN A 11 6.85 26.41 7.59
CA GLN A 11 5.45 26.01 7.69
C GLN A 11 4.78 25.90 6.31
N ASN A 12 5.09 26.82 5.39
CA ASN A 12 4.65 26.78 3.99
C ASN A 12 5.28 25.60 3.21
N VAL A 13 6.53 25.25 3.48
CA VAL A 13 7.18 24.06 2.88
C VAL A 13 6.59 22.75 3.44
N LYS A 14 6.20 22.71 4.72
CA LYS A 14 5.46 21.56 5.28
C LYS A 14 4.05 21.43 4.68
N ASN A 15 3.34 22.55 4.50
CA ASN A 15 1.99 22.58 3.93
C ASN A 15 1.92 22.20 2.44
N GLN A 16 3.04 22.22 1.70
CA GLN A 16 3.05 21.81 0.28
C GLN A 16 3.06 20.28 0.07
N PHE A 17 3.22 19.47 1.12
CA PHE A 17 3.19 17.99 1.06
C PHE A 17 2.09 17.35 1.91
N GLU A 18 1.12 18.14 2.36
CA GLU A 18 0.02 17.70 3.22
C GLU A 18 -1.27 17.66 2.39
N ASN A 19 -1.67 16.43 2.02
CA ASN A 19 -2.87 16.03 1.28
C ASN A 19 -2.87 16.34 -0.23
N THR A 20 -2.21 15.49 -1.01
CA THR A 20 -2.49 15.42 -2.44
C THR A 20 -3.84 14.72 -2.65
N PRO A 21 -4.75 15.23 -3.50
CA PRO A 21 -5.96 14.49 -3.88
C PRO A 21 -5.65 13.31 -4.82
N TYR A 22 -4.39 13.18 -5.24
CA TYR A 22 -3.89 12.17 -6.16
C TYR A 22 -3.18 11.03 -5.44
N VAL A 23 -3.31 9.82 -5.98
CA VAL A 23 -2.51 8.65 -5.59
C VAL A 23 -1.03 8.86 -5.99
N PRO A 24 -0.08 8.83 -5.03
CA PRO A 24 1.35 8.85 -5.34
C PRO A 24 1.79 7.65 -6.20
N ARG A 25 2.80 7.86 -7.07
CA ARG A 25 3.39 6.79 -7.90
C ARG A 25 4.35 5.92 -7.08
N ILE A 26 3.80 5.20 -6.12
CA ILE A 26 4.53 4.30 -5.23
C ILE A 26 3.85 2.93 -5.25
N LEU A 27 4.62 1.89 -5.54
CA LEU A 27 4.21 0.49 -5.41
C LEU A 27 4.65 -0.03 -4.05
N HIS A 28 3.70 -0.55 -3.28
CA HIS A 28 3.93 -1.12 -1.96
C HIS A 28 3.68 -2.62 -1.97
N PHE A 29 4.69 -3.38 -1.59
CA PHE A 29 4.61 -4.82 -1.35
C PHE A 29 4.97 -5.11 0.09
N ILE A 30 4.35 -6.12 0.72
CA ILE A 30 4.70 -6.56 2.08
C ILE A 30 5.25 -7.98 2.00
N SER A 31 6.47 -8.16 2.48
CA SER A 31 7.14 -9.47 2.55
C SER A 31 7.73 -9.61 3.94
N VAL A 32 7.00 -10.30 4.81
CA VAL A 32 7.30 -10.40 6.26
C VAL A 32 7.26 -11.84 6.71
N GLU A 33 7.93 -12.09 7.84
CA GLU A 33 7.98 -13.39 8.51
C GLU A 33 7.05 -13.45 9.72
N PRO A 34 6.71 -14.66 10.22
CA PRO A 34 6.02 -14.84 11.50
C PRO A 34 6.65 -14.02 12.61
N PHE A 35 5.83 -13.44 13.49
CA PHE A 35 6.25 -12.62 14.63
C PHE A 35 7.07 -11.38 14.22
N LEU A 36 6.94 -10.93 12.97
CA LEU A 36 7.70 -9.82 12.41
C LEU A 36 9.21 -10.01 12.62
N LYS A 37 9.74 -11.21 12.36
CA LYS A 37 11.20 -11.47 12.44
C LYS A 37 11.98 -10.53 11.51
N ASP A 38 13.21 -10.23 11.90
CA ASP A 38 14.13 -9.49 11.05
C ASP A 38 14.64 -10.41 9.94
N ASN A 39 13.93 -10.39 8.82
CA ASN A 39 14.36 -10.99 7.57
C ASN A 39 14.02 -10.02 6.44
N ASP A 40 15.05 -9.56 5.75
CA ASP A 40 14.93 -8.67 4.60
C ASP A 40 15.08 -9.43 3.28
N THR A 41 15.22 -10.75 3.34
CA THR A 41 15.27 -11.62 2.18
C THR A 41 13.88 -11.79 1.60
N ILE A 42 13.77 -11.53 0.31
CA ILE A 42 12.54 -11.73 -0.47
C ILE A 42 12.74 -12.97 -1.34
N THR A 43 11.73 -13.83 -1.44
CA THR A 43 11.80 -15.03 -2.28
C THR A 43 11.87 -14.68 -3.77
N GLU A 44 12.44 -15.57 -4.58
CA GLU A 44 12.61 -15.31 -6.02
C GLU A 44 11.27 -15.12 -6.76
N ASN A 45 10.22 -15.83 -6.33
CA ASN A 45 8.87 -15.63 -6.87
C ASN A 45 8.36 -14.21 -6.62
N VAL A 46 8.53 -13.69 -5.40
CA VAL A 46 8.08 -12.34 -5.06
C VAL A 46 8.92 -11.28 -5.78
N LYS A 47 10.23 -11.49 -5.94
CA LYS A 47 11.07 -10.62 -6.76
C LYS A 47 10.59 -10.57 -8.22
N SER A 48 10.32 -11.72 -8.83
CA SER A 48 9.79 -11.81 -10.19
C SER A 48 8.49 -11.01 -10.36
N ILE A 49 7.59 -11.08 -9.37
CA ILE A 49 6.33 -10.31 -9.38
C ILE A 49 6.61 -8.80 -9.27
N ILE A 50 7.51 -8.39 -8.38
CA ILE A 50 7.91 -6.99 -8.22
C ILE A 50 8.52 -6.45 -9.53
N ASP A 51 9.38 -7.23 -10.19
CA ASP A 51 10.02 -6.84 -11.44
C ASP A 51 9.00 -6.68 -12.57
N GLU A 52 8.00 -7.57 -12.66
CA GLU A 52 6.89 -7.40 -13.63
C GLU A 52 6.11 -6.11 -13.42
N TRP A 53 5.82 -5.76 -12.16
CA TRP A 53 5.17 -4.51 -11.81
C TRP A 53 6.04 -3.31 -12.18
N LYS A 54 7.32 -3.33 -11.80
CA LYS A 54 8.30 -2.28 -12.09
C LYS A 54 8.46 -2.05 -13.59
N ASN A 55 8.54 -3.11 -14.39
CA ASN A 55 8.67 -3.02 -15.85
C ASN A 55 7.48 -2.33 -16.51
N LYS A 56 6.26 -2.49 -15.95
CA LYS A 56 5.04 -1.84 -16.46
C LYS A 56 4.79 -0.46 -15.84
N HIS A 57 5.58 -0.07 -14.84
CA HIS A 57 5.45 1.15 -14.05
C HIS A 57 6.82 1.79 -13.81
N VAL A 58 7.58 2.04 -14.89
CA VAL A 58 8.98 2.49 -14.83
C VAL A 58 9.20 3.78 -14.04
N ASN A 59 8.17 4.62 -13.92
CA ASN A 59 8.22 5.90 -13.20
C ASN A 59 7.73 5.80 -11.74
N TYR A 60 7.51 4.57 -11.22
CA TYR A 60 7.04 4.35 -9.86
C TYR A 60 8.21 4.03 -8.94
N GLN A 61 8.15 4.58 -7.73
CA GLN A 61 8.98 4.10 -6.64
C GLN A 61 8.45 2.74 -6.19
N VAL A 62 9.34 1.78 -5.94
CA VAL A 62 8.98 0.49 -5.37
C VAL A 62 9.46 0.43 -3.92
N ILE A 63 8.55 0.08 -3.00
CA ILE A 63 8.86 -0.14 -1.60
C ILE A 63 8.39 -1.53 -1.21
N VAL A 64 9.34 -2.40 -0.87
CA VAL A 64 9.05 -3.65 -0.18
C VAL A 64 9.20 -3.44 1.32
N TRP A 65 8.12 -3.67 2.06
CA TRP A 65 8.03 -3.59 3.51
C TRP A 65 8.40 -4.94 4.12
N THR A 66 9.61 -4.99 4.63
CA THR A 66 10.14 -6.12 5.40
C THR A 66 9.95 -5.88 6.89
N GLY A 67 10.21 -6.91 7.71
CA GLY A 67 10.11 -6.80 9.16
C GLY A 67 10.94 -5.64 9.73
N SER A 68 12.18 -5.48 9.26
CA SER A 68 13.08 -4.41 9.72
C SER A 68 12.55 -3.02 9.36
N LYS A 69 12.10 -2.81 8.13
CA LYS A 69 11.53 -1.53 7.65
C LYS A 69 10.25 -1.16 8.38
N ILE A 70 9.40 -2.14 8.66
CA ILE A 70 8.17 -1.93 9.43
C ILE A 70 8.51 -1.51 10.86
N LYS A 71 9.46 -2.18 11.51
CA LYS A 71 9.90 -1.82 12.87
C LYS A 71 10.45 -0.40 12.95
N LEU A 72 11.28 -0.03 11.95
CA LEU A 72 11.89 1.28 11.85
C LEU A 72 10.83 2.37 11.60
N LYS A 73 9.90 2.14 10.67
CA LYS A 73 8.91 3.13 10.26
C LYS A 73 7.74 3.26 11.23
N PHE A 74 7.30 2.14 11.81
CA PHE A 74 6.08 2.05 12.63
C PHE A 74 6.37 1.46 14.02
N PRO A 75 7.24 2.07 14.83
CA PRO A 75 7.67 1.50 16.12
C PRO A 75 6.50 1.23 17.07
N LYS A 76 5.43 2.05 17.02
CA LYS A 76 4.22 1.86 17.83
C LYS A 76 3.42 0.61 17.43
N LEU A 77 3.43 0.25 16.14
CA LEU A 77 2.68 -0.90 15.62
C LEU A 77 3.43 -2.22 15.88
N THR A 78 4.76 -2.17 15.94
CA THR A 78 5.66 -3.31 16.17
C THR A 78 5.25 -4.21 17.34
N ASN A 79 4.81 -3.63 18.45
CA ASN A 79 4.46 -4.38 19.66
C ASN A 79 3.26 -5.32 19.45
N ILE A 80 2.36 -4.96 18.55
CA ILE A 80 1.20 -5.78 18.18
C ILE A 80 1.64 -6.83 17.15
N LEU A 81 2.34 -6.40 16.10
CA LEU A 81 2.73 -7.28 14.99
C LEU A 81 3.66 -8.42 15.42
N LYS A 82 4.54 -8.19 16.41
CA LYS A 82 5.43 -9.23 16.96
C LYS A 82 4.70 -10.39 17.64
N LYS A 83 3.41 -10.23 17.96
CA LYS A 83 2.59 -11.28 18.59
C LYS A 83 1.84 -12.13 17.58
N ILE A 84 1.90 -11.79 16.29
CA ILE A 84 1.12 -12.43 15.24
C ILE A 84 1.98 -13.52 14.57
N PRO A 85 1.58 -14.81 14.65
CA PRO A 85 2.33 -15.89 14.02
C PRO A 85 2.11 -15.94 12.50
N THR A 86 1.01 -15.38 12.00
CA THR A 86 0.59 -15.49 10.60
C THR A 86 1.04 -14.27 9.78
N PRO A 87 1.95 -14.42 8.79
CA PRO A 87 2.44 -13.29 7.97
C PRO A 87 1.34 -12.55 7.21
N ALA A 88 0.34 -13.27 6.69
CA ALA A 88 -0.79 -12.66 5.98
C ALA A 88 -1.57 -11.68 6.87
N TRP A 89 -1.77 -12.02 8.16
CA TRP A 89 -2.44 -11.13 9.10
C TRP A 89 -1.60 -9.89 9.45
N ILE A 90 -0.27 -10.02 9.47
CA ILE A 90 0.63 -8.85 9.58
C ILE A 90 0.43 -7.94 8.36
N ALA A 91 0.40 -8.51 7.15
CA ALA A 91 0.19 -7.76 5.91
C ALA A 91 -1.19 -7.07 5.85
N ASP A 92 -2.25 -7.72 6.36
CA ASP A 92 -3.59 -7.14 6.49
C ASP A 92 -3.60 -5.85 7.31
N ILE A 93 -2.85 -5.79 8.40
CA ILE A 93 -2.77 -4.59 9.24
C ILE A 93 -1.86 -3.54 8.58
N VAL A 94 -0.69 -3.96 8.12
CA VAL A 94 0.35 -3.05 7.62
C VAL A 94 -0.07 -2.35 6.33
N ARG A 95 -0.85 -3.00 5.43
CA ARG A 95 -1.27 -2.39 4.15
C ARG A 95 -2.02 -1.08 4.36
N TYR A 96 -2.94 -1.03 5.33
CA TYR A 96 -3.73 0.18 5.61
C TYR A 96 -2.86 1.28 6.23
N LYS A 97 -1.94 0.91 7.13
CA LYS A 97 -1.01 1.86 7.74
C LYS A 97 -0.07 2.50 6.71
N VAL A 98 0.47 1.67 5.80
CA VAL A 98 1.33 2.11 4.70
C VAL A 98 0.58 3.07 3.78
N LEU A 99 -0.61 2.69 3.32
CA LEU A 99 -1.42 3.53 2.43
C LEU A 99 -1.88 4.82 3.09
N TYR A 100 -2.23 4.80 4.38
CA TYR A 100 -2.60 6.02 5.09
C TYR A 100 -1.43 7.01 5.15
N GLU A 101 -0.22 6.57 5.51
CA GLU A 101 0.92 7.47 5.67
C GLU A 101 1.60 7.88 4.36
N ASN A 102 1.60 7.02 3.36
CA ASN A 102 2.37 7.23 2.13
C ASN A 102 1.49 7.45 0.91
N GLY A 103 0.20 7.09 0.96
CA GLY A 103 -0.60 6.87 -0.25
C GLY A 103 -0.06 5.70 -1.06
N GLY A 104 -0.33 5.69 -2.35
CA GLY A 104 0.27 4.77 -3.31
C GLY A 104 -0.65 3.62 -3.71
N LEU A 105 -0.06 2.62 -4.34
CA LEU A 105 -0.70 1.39 -4.77
C LEU A 105 -0.12 0.23 -3.96
N TYR A 106 -0.95 -0.37 -3.12
CA TYR A 106 -0.65 -1.61 -2.42
C TYR A 106 -1.02 -2.82 -3.27
N LEU A 107 -0.17 -3.84 -3.22
CA LEU A 107 -0.29 -5.09 -3.97
C LEU A 107 0.12 -6.27 -3.08
N ASP A 108 -0.73 -7.29 -3.00
CA ASP A 108 -0.33 -8.59 -2.47
C ASP A 108 0.79 -9.19 -3.35
N THR A 109 1.66 -9.98 -2.73
CA THR A 109 2.87 -10.53 -3.37
C THR A 109 2.61 -11.71 -4.29
N ASP A 110 1.35 -12.05 -4.55
CA ASP A 110 0.86 -13.05 -5.48
C ASP A 110 0.06 -12.43 -6.66
N ILE A 111 -0.03 -11.10 -6.73
CA ILE A 111 -0.72 -10.39 -7.82
C ILE A 111 0.27 -9.93 -8.89
N ARG A 112 0.08 -10.41 -10.13
CA ARG A 112 0.90 -10.03 -11.30
C ARG A 112 0.29 -8.88 -12.09
N ALA A 113 1.15 -7.99 -12.59
CA ALA A 113 0.74 -6.91 -13.48
C ALA A 113 0.59 -7.41 -14.91
N ILE A 114 -0.62 -7.37 -15.47
CA ILE A 114 -0.85 -7.65 -16.90
C ILE A 114 -0.61 -6.39 -17.75
N ARG A 115 -0.95 -5.21 -17.21
CA ARG A 115 -0.81 -3.89 -17.85
C ARG A 115 -0.65 -2.78 -16.80
N SER A 116 -0.32 -1.57 -17.24
CA SER A 116 -0.25 -0.40 -16.37
C SER A 116 -1.61 -0.03 -15.77
N VAL A 117 -1.63 0.42 -14.51
CA VAL A 117 -2.83 0.91 -13.82
C VAL A 117 -3.09 2.42 -14.04
N GLU A 118 -2.22 3.12 -14.75
CA GLU A 118 -2.34 4.57 -15.02
C GLU A 118 -3.72 5.00 -15.56
N PRO A 119 -4.38 4.26 -16.48
CA PRO A 119 -5.72 4.62 -16.92
C PRO A 119 -6.75 4.64 -15.78
N LEU A 120 -6.61 3.74 -14.79
CA LEU A 120 -7.48 3.72 -13.61
C LEU A 120 -7.17 4.90 -12.70
N LEU A 121 -5.91 5.23 -12.48
CA LEU A 121 -5.51 6.38 -11.64
C LEU A 121 -5.87 7.73 -12.27
N THR A 122 -5.92 7.79 -13.60
CA THR A 122 -6.43 8.97 -14.33
C THR A 122 -7.93 9.16 -14.09
N LYS A 123 -8.70 8.06 -14.10
CA LYS A 123 -10.16 8.08 -13.86
C LYS A 123 -10.50 8.27 -12.38
N PHE A 124 -9.80 7.59 -11.49
CA PHE A 124 -10.04 7.54 -10.04
C PHE A 124 -8.87 8.17 -9.28
N LYS A 125 -8.76 9.50 -9.37
CA LYS A 125 -7.63 10.28 -8.88
C LYS A 125 -7.31 10.05 -7.40
N SER A 126 -8.33 9.88 -6.57
CA SER A 126 -8.16 9.73 -5.11
C SER A 126 -7.89 8.30 -4.65
N GLY A 127 -8.05 7.31 -5.53
CA GLY A 127 -7.85 5.91 -5.21
C GLY A 127 -8.96 5.00 -5.69
N PHE A 128 -8.73 3.70 -5.58
CA PHE A 128 -9.67 2.65 -5.91
C PHE A 128 -9.36 1.39 -5.09
N VAL A 129 -10.35 0.51 -5.01
CA VAL A 129 -10.23 -0.86 -4.52
C VAL A 129 -10.71 -1.78 -5.63
N VAL A 130 -10.21 -3.02 -5.65
CA VAL A 130 -10.67 -4.01 -6.61
C VAL A 130 -11.74 -4.89 -6.01
N CYS A 131 -12.45 -5.59 -6.87
CA CYS A 131 -13.39 -6.61 -6.50
C CYS A 131 -12.86 -7.95 -7.01
N GLU A 132 -13.14 -9.03 -6.31
CA GLU A 132 -12.78 -10.38 -6.76
C GLU A 132 -14.00 -11.06 -7.38
N ARG A 133 -13.82 -11.64 -8.57
CA ARG A 133 -14.86 -12.46 -9.19
C ARG A 133 -15.09 -13.71 -8.33
N PRO A 134 -16.34 -14.20 -8.21
CA PRO A 134 -16.61 -15.43 -7.50
C PRO A 134 -15.75 -16.58 -8.03
N ARG A 135 -15.13 -17.36 -7.14
CA ARG A 135 -14.36 -18.57 -7.48
C ARG A 135 -15.31 -19.75 -7.74
N THR A 136 -16.27 -19.57 -8.65
CA THR A 136 -17.24 -20.60 -9.02
C THR A 136 -16.74 -21.37 -10.23
N SER A 137 -16.89 -22.70 -10.22
CA SER A 137 -16.48 -23.60 -11.31
C SER A 137 -17.24 -23.39 -12.62
N ASN A 138 -18.40 -22.71 -12.60
CA ASN A 138 -19.20 -22.42 -13.78
C ASN A 138 -18.87 -21.03 -14.33
N VAL A 139 -17.86 -20.98 -15.20
CA VAL A 139 -17.29 -19.77 -15.84
C VAL A 139 -18.26 -19.10 -16.84
N MET A 140 -19.44 -19.69 -17.08
CA MET A 140 -20.35 -19.27 -18.16
C MET A 140 -21.32 -18.14 -17.83
N MET A 141 -21.41 -17.70 -16.57
CA MET A 141 -22.28 -16.56 -16.22
C MET A 141 -21.43 -15.34 -15.90
N GLU A 142 -21.76 -14.19 -16.51
CA GLU A 142 -21.26 -12.89 -16.08
C GLU A 142 -21.84 -12.56 -14.69
N VAL A 143 -21.24 -13.13 -13.64
CA VAL A 143 -21.64 -12.83 -12.28
C VAL A 143 -21.10 -11.45 -11.93
N PRO A 144 -21.95 -10.50 -11.50
CA PRO A 144 -21.48 -9.21 -11.02
C PRO A 144 -20.52 -9.41 -9.86
N CYS A 145 -19.54 -8.51 -9.76
CA CYS A 145 -18.51 -8.58 -8.74
C CYS A 145 -19.09 -8.12 -7.39
N LEU A 146 -19.43 -9.07 -6.51
CA LEU A 146 -20.18 -8.77 -5.27
C LEU A 146 -19.27 -8.55 -4.04
N THR A 147 -17.99 -8.92 -4.13
CA THR A 147 -17.08 -8.90 -2.97
C THR A 147 -15.88 -8.00 -3.24
N MET A 148 -15.68 -7.02 -2.38
CA MET A 148 -14.47 -6.20 -2.36
C MET A 148 -13.26 -7.04 -1.95
N CYS A 149 -12.13 -6.80 -2.60
CA CYS A 149 -10.87 -7.47 -2.30
C CYS A 149 -9.81 -6.42 -1.94
N ASN A 150 -9.05 -6.71 -0.89
CA ASN A 150 -7.99 -5.85 -0.36
C ASN A 150 -6.61 -6.16 -0.96
N ALA A 151 -6.50 -7.11 -1.90
CA ALA A 151 -5.24 -7.50 -2.53
C ALA A 151 -4.63 -6.41 -3.44
N VAL A 152 -5.46 -5.49 -3.94
CA VAL A 152 -5.03 -4.31 -4.69
C VAL A 152 -5.81 -3.09 -4.21
N ILE A 153 -5.08 -2.10 -3.70
CA ILE A 153 -5.68 -0.86 -3.18
C ILE A 153 -4.83 0.32 -3.60
N ALA A 154 -5.45 1.31 -4.24
CA ALA A 154 -4.84 2.60 -4.51
C ALA A 154 -5.45 3.66 -3.58
N SER A 155 -4.62 4.51 -2.98
CA SER A 155 -5.11 5.60 -2.13
C SER A 155 -4.21 6.81 -2.22
N ASN A 156 -4.81 7.99 -2.13
CA ASN A 156 -4.06 9.18 -1.80
C ASN A 156 -3.60 9.14 -0.33
N LYS A 157 -2.54 9.88 -0.03
CA LYS A 157 -1.99 10.02 1.32
C LYS A 157 -3.02 10.68 2.25
N ASN A 158 -3.06 10.25 3.51
CA ASN A 158 -3.97 10.73 4.56
C ASN A 158 -5.47 10.58 4.22
N SER A 159 -5.84 9.65 3.36
CA SER A 159 -7.24 9.36 3.03
C SER A 159 -8.05 9.08 4.30
N THR A 160 -9.19 9.79 4.45
CA THR A 160 -10.13 9.56 5.56
C THR A 160 -10.65 8.12 5.57
N PHE A 161 -10.79 7.51 4.38
CA PHE A 161 -11.19 6.12 4.24
C PHE A 161 -10.13 5.17 4.83
N MET A 162 -8.85 5.35 4.47
CA MET A 162 -7.75 4.54 5.02
C MET A 162 -7.57 4.75 6.53
N LYS A 163 -7.75 5.99 7.00
CA LYS A 163 -7.74 6.29 8.43
C LYS A 163 -8.79 5.49 9.19
N ARG A 164 -10.04 5.50 8.69
CA ARG A 164 -11.15 4.76 9.30
C ARG A 164 -10.96 3.26 9.25
N LEU A 165 -10.37 2.73 8.18
CA LEU A 165 -10.04 1.30 8.10
C LEU A 165 -8.98 0.94 9.15
N PHE A 166 -7.90 1.72 9.24
CA PHE A 166 -6.84 1.46 10.21
C PHE A 166 -7.28 1.63 11.68
N GLU A 167 -8.10 2.63 11.99
CA GLU A 167 -8.58 2.88 13.36
C GLU A 167 -9.63 1.86 13.86
N LYS A 168 -10.19 1.04 12.96
CA LYS A 168 -11.18 0.00 13.27
C LYS A 168 -10.60 -1.41 13.35
N VAL A 169 -9.32 -1.58 13.05
CA VAL A 169 -8.57 -2.85 13.13
C VAL A 169 -7.84 -2.90 14.46
#